data_AF-A0A960EPA1-F1
#
_entry.id   AF-A0A960EPA1-F1
#
_cell.length_a   1.000
_cell.length_b   1.000
_cell.length_c   1.000
_cell.angle_alpha   90.00
_cell.angle_beta   90.00
_cell.angle_gamma   90.00
#
_symmetry.space_group_name_H-M   'P 1'
#
loop_
_entity.id
_entity.type
_entity.pdbx_description
1 polymer ?
#
loop_
_entity_poly.entity_id
_entity_poly.type
_entity_poly.pdbx_seq_one_letter_code
_entity_poly.pdbx_strand_id
1 'polypeptide(L)' 'DRQTCDLASRDSVEQCIGEVAPELIINAAAMTDVDGCETNSDAAYAVNALGMRYLAEAANRVDAHIVHVSTD' A
#
# COMPACT_ATOMS: atom_id res chain seq x y z
N ASP A 1 -4.68 -9.14 5.37
CA ASP A 1 -5.08 -8.21 6.45
C ASP A 1 -3.85 -7.38 6.85
N ARG A 2 -3.99 -6.23 7.52
CA ARG A 2 -2.87 -5.31 7.83
C ARG A 2 -1.71 -6.01 8.55
N GLN A 3 -1.99 -7.03 9.36
CA GLN A 3 -0.97 -7.83 10.04
C GLN A 3 -0.10 -8.67 9.09
N THR A 4 -0.59 -8.96 7.89
CA THR A 4 0.10 -9.76 6.86
C THR A 4 0.91 -8.87 5.90
N CYS A 5 0.44 -7.65 5.64
CA CYS A 5 1.09 -6.68 4.75
C CYS A 5 0.74 -5.27 5.21
N ASP A 6 1.69 -4.61 5.89
CA ASP A 6 1.52 -3.23 6.35
C ASP A 6 2.08 -2.26 5.31
N LEU A 7 1.19 -1.53 4.64
CA LEU A 7 1.56 -0.55 3.61
C LEU A 7 2.41 0.60 4.14
N ALA A 8 2.39 0.88 5.45
CA ALA A 8 3.28 1.89 6.03
C ALA A 8 4.76 1.43 6.12
N SER A 9 5.04 0.14 5.86
CA SER A 9 6.37 -0.46 5.94
C SER A 9 6.83 -1.00 4.60
N ARG A 10 7.87 -0.39 4.03
CA ARG A 10 8.46 -0.84 2.76
C ARG A 10 8.89 -2.31 2.80
N ASP A 11 9.55 -2.72 3.89
CA ASP A 11 10.06 -4.08 4.05
C ASP A 11 8.91 -5.10 4.13
N SER A 12 7.81 -4.75 4.82
CA SER A 12 6.62 -5.61 4.89
C SER A 12 5.99 -5.81 3.51
N VAL A 13 5.88 -4.73 2.72
CA VAL A 13 5.35 -4.80 1.35
C VAL A 13 6.25 -5.61 0.43
N GLU A 14 7.55 -5.34 0.43
CA GLU A 14 8.51 -6.07 -0.40
C GLU A 14 8.52 -7.57 -0.06
N GLN A 15 8.49 -7.93 1.22
CA GLN A 15 8.41 -9.32 1.65
C GLN A 15 7.12 -9.98 1.19
N CYS A 16 5.97 -9.35 1.46
CA CYS A 16 4.67 -9.93 1.13
C CYS A 16 4.51 -10.16 -0.39
N ILE A 17 4.85 -9.16 -1.20
CA ILE A 17 4.76 -9.27 -2.66
C ILE A 17 5.80 -10.23 -3.22
N GLY A 18 7.01 -10.25 -2.68
CA GLY A 18 8.07 -11.17 -3.09
C GLY A 18 7.76 -12.64 -2.78
N GLU A 19 7.16 -12.93 -1.62
CA GLU A 19 6.76 -14.28 -1.22
C GLU A 19 5.57 -14.80 -2.02
N VAL A 20 4.58 -13.93 -2.31
CA VAL A 20 3.37 -14.32 -3.04
C VAL A 20 3.60 -14.34 -4.56
N ALA A 21 4.47 -13.46 -5.08
CA ALA A 21 4.70 -13.23 -6.51
C ALA A 21 3.40 -13.15 -7.34
N PRO A 22 2.48 -12.21 -7.00
CA PRO A 22 1.17 -12.14 -7.65
C PRO A 22 1.25 -11.61 -9.08
N GLU A 23 0.29 -12.00 -9.93
CA GLU A 23 0.10 -11.37 -11.25
C GLU A 23 -0.76 -10.09 -11.17
N LEU A 24 -1.60 -9.98 -10.14
CA LEU A 24 -2.52 -8.87 -9.91
C LEU A 24 -2.58 -8.49 -8.43
N ILE A 25 -2.48 -7.20 -8.15
CA ILE A 25 -2.63 -6.59 -6.83
C ILE A 25 -3.84 -5.66 -6.86
N ILE A 26 -4.79 -5.89 -5.95
CA ILE A 26 -5.93 -4.99 -5.74
C ILE A 26 -5.69 -4.21 -4.45
N ASN A 27 -5.27 -2.95 -4.58
CA ASN A 27 -5.07 -2.08 -3.43
C ASN A 27 -6.37 -1.36 -3.05
N ALA A 28 -7.05 -1.91 -2.03
CA ALA A 28 -8.21 -1.30 -1.38
C ALA A 28 -7.89 -0.74 0.02
N ALA A 29 -6.61 -0.72 0.42
CA ALA A 29 -6.19 -0.20 1.70
C ALA A 29 -5.95 1.32 1.60
N ALA A 30 -6.62 2.07 2.46
CA ALA A 30 -6.46 3.51 2.63
C ALA A 30 -6.77 3.88 4.09
N MET A 31 -6.16 4.95 4.58
CA MET A 31 -6.66 5.65 5.75
C MET A 31 -7.81 6.54 5.29
N THR A 32 -9.05 6.13 5.58
CA THR A 32 -10.30 6.77 5.10
C THR A 32 -10.94 7.72 6.12
N ASP A 33 -10.39 7.79 7.33
CA ASP A 33 -10.78 8.75 8.37
C ASP A 33 -10.18 10.13 8.04
N VAL A 34 -11.00 11.02 7.45
CA VAL A 34 -10.56 12.34 6.97
C VAL A 34 -10.10 13.22 8.13
N ASP A 35 -10.88 13.27 9.21
CA ASP A 35 -10.54 14.05 10.41
C ASP A 35 -9.25 13.52 11.06
N GLY A 36 -9.10 12.18 11.06
CA GLY A 36 -7.88 11.50 11.49
C GLY A 36 -6.68 11.81 10.58
N CYS A 37 -6.87 11.94 9.27
CA CYS A 37 -5.82 12.32 8.33
C CYS A 37 -5.35 13.76 8.54
N GLU A 38 -6.26 14.68 8.83
CA GLU A 38 -5.92 16.08 9.13
C GLU A 38 -5.13 16.21 10.43
N THR A 39 -5.50 15.42 11.45
CA THR A 39 -4.85 15.44 12.76
C THR A 39 -3.51 14.69 12.76
N ASN A 40 -3.37 13.65 11.95
CA ASN A 40 -2.18 12.81 11.85
C ASN A 40 -1.71 12.66 10.41
N SER A 41 -1.31 13.79 9.83
CA SER A 41 -0.87 13.89 8.43
C SER A 41 0.28 12.95 8.09
N ASP A 42 1.19 12.69 9.02
CA ASP A 42 2.35 11.82 8.80
C ASP A 42 1.91 10.35 8.64
N ALA A 43 0.96 9.90 9.47
CA ALA A 43 0.41 8.55 9.34
C ALA A 43 -0.41 8.40 8.05
N ALA A 44 -1.21 9.42 7.71
CA ALA A 44 -1.96 9.44 6.45
C ALA A 44 -1.02 9.40 5.24
N TYR A 45 0.07 10.17 5.26
CA TYR A 45 1.08 10.18 4.20
C TYR A 45 1.82 8.83 4.09
N ALA A 46 2.16 8.21 5.22
CA ALA A 46 2.82 6.91 5.25
C ALA A 46 1.97 5.81 4.58
N VAL A 47 0.66 5.80 4.80
CA VAL A 47 -0.22 4.79 4.21
C VAL A 47 -0.65 5.16 2.79
N ASN A 48 -1.23 6.35 2.60
CA ASN A 48 -1.92 6.71 1.36
C ASN A 48 -0.95 7.10 0.23
N ALA A 49 0.19 7.71 0.55
CA ALA A 49 1.18 8.11 -0.45
C ALA A 49 2.34 7.13 -0.53
N LEU A 50 3.05 6.91 0.58
CA LEU A 50 4.24 6.05 0.59
C LEU A 50 3.88 4.58 0.39
N GLY A 51 2.81 4.09 1.01
CA GLY A 51 2.36 2.72 0.83
C GLY A 51 2.04 2.36 -0.62
N MET A 52 1.39 3.28 -1.35
CA MET A 52 1.14 3.09 -2.78
C MET A 52 2.44 3.07 -3.59
N ARG A 53 3.42 3.92 -3.25
CA ARG A 53 4.74 3.89 -3.86
C ARG A 53 5.44 2.54 -3.62
N TYR A 54 5.42 2.01 -2.39
CA TYR A 54 6.05 0.73 -2.08
C TYR A 54 5.41 -0.42 -2.85
N LEU A 55 4.08 -0.42 -2.98
CA LEU A 55 3.36 -1.38 -3.80
C LEU A 55 3.77 -1.31 -5.27
N ALA A 56 3.85 -0.11 -5.84
CA ALA A 56 4.27 0.07 -7.23
C ALA A 56 5.72 -0.41 -7.47
N GLU A 57 6.63 -0.10 -6.55
CA GLU A 57 8.02 -0.58 -6.62
C GLU A 57 8.08 -2.11 -6.53
N ALA A 58 7.34 -2.73 -5.61
CA ALA A 58 7.32 -4.18 -5.43
C ALA A 58 6.66 -4.91 -6.60
N ALA A 59 5.53 -4.40 -7.09
CA ALA A 59 4.81 -4.95 -8.24
C ALA A 59 5.66 -4.98 -9.50
N ASN A 60 6.40 -3.90 -9.77
CA ASN A 60 7.32 -3.83 -10.91
C ASN A 60 8.42 -4.90 -10.86
N ARG A 61 8.84 -5.35 -9.67
CA ARG A 61 9.87 -6.40 -9.54
C ARG A 61 9.34 -7.79 -9.88
N VAL A 62 8.04 -8.01 -9.74
CA VAL A 62 7.38 -9.31 -9.98
C VAL A 62 6.50 -9.29 -11.24
N ASP A 63 6.54 -8.21 -12.01
CA ASP A 63 5.71 -7.98 -13.21
C ASP A 63 4.19 -8.05 -12.92
N ALA A 64 3.78 -7.57 -11.73
CA ALA A 64 2.39 -7.55 -11.31
C ALA A 64 1.65 -6.30 -11.81
N HIS A 65 0.37 -6.47 -12.15
CA HIS A 65 -0.54 -5.35 -12.40
C HIS A 65 -1.13 -4.83 -11.10
N ILE A 66 -1.38 -3.52 -10.99
CA ILE A 66 -2.04 -2.92 -9.83
C ILE A 66 -3.36 -2.28 -10.24
N VAL A 67 -4.42 -2.59 -9.50
CA VAL A 67 -5.66 -1.82 -9.45
C VAL A 67 -5.70 -1.09 -8.12
N HIS A 68 -5.71 0.24 -8.17
CA HIS A 68 -5.79 1.10 -6.99
C HIS A 68 -7.14 1.81 -6.93
N VAL A 69 -7.83 1.66 -5.81
CA VAL A 69 -9.08 2.39 -5.55
C VAL A 69 -8.71 3.74 -4.94
N SER A 70 -8.93 4.81 -5.68
CA SER A 70 -8.79 6.21 -5.22
C SER A 70 -10.16 6.84 -4.98
N THR A 71 -10.19 7.90 -4.18
CA THR A 71 -11.33 8.79 -4.05
C THR A 71 -11.10 10.07 -4.87
N ASP A 72 -12.18 10.79 -5.19
CA ASP A 72 -12.15 12.21 -5.60
C ASP A 72 -12.03 13.09 -4.35
#